data_AF-A0ABC8U5F2-F1
#
_entry.id   AF-A0ABC8U5F2-F1
#
_cell.length_a   1.000
_cell.length_b   1.000
_cell.length_c   1.000
_cell.angle_alpha   90.00
_cell.angle_beta   90.00
_cell.angle_gamma   90.00
#
_symmetry.space_group_name_H-M   'P 1'
#
loop_
_entity.id
_entity.type
_entity.pdbx_description
1 polymer ?
#
loop_
_entity_poly.entity_id
_entity_poly.type
_entity_poly.pdbx_seq_one_letter_code
_entity_poly.pdbx_strand_id
1 'polypeptide(L)'
;MLDAKVSARLYRPNLINDQTNNQKLPLVVYFHGGAFLICSTGEPVKAPEHPFPTAYNDSWDVLQWVASHAYGAGRDSAGANTAHHRAIRHQCSNHAIRLKLAGIVLIHPYFWGVEPIGSEVTDLVRKSMVDKWWQFVCPSNRGNDDLLINPFANGAPSLESLECDRVLVCVAEKDTLRDRGRLY
;
A
#
# COMPACT_ATOMS: atom_id res chain seq x y z
N MET A 1 24.95 -1.11 8.79
CA MET A 1 23.50 -0.90 8.98
C MET A 1 23.25 0.57 8.76
N LEU A 2 22.59 0.95 7.67
CA LEU A 2 22.18 2.33 7.44
C LEU A 2 20.86 2.53 8.18
N ASP A 3 20.85 3.39 9.19
CA ASP A 3 19.63 3.89 9.83
C ASP A 3 18.85 4.70 8.79
N ALA A 4 17.93 4.04 8.08
CA ALA A 4 17.02 4.71 7.18
C ALA A 4 16.08 5.59 8.03
N LYS A 5 16.27 6.90 7.96
CA LYS A 5 15.37 7.86 8.61
C LYS A 5 14.10 7.98 7.76
N VAL A 6 12.98 7.48 8.28
CA VAL A 6 11.68 7.67 7.63
C VAL A 6 11.20 9.11 7.84
N SER A 7 10.72 9.75 6.78
CA SER A 7 10.13 11.09 6.86
C SER A 7 8.64 11.05 6.56
N ALA A 8 7.89 12.01 7.12
CA ALA A 8 6.47 12.18 6.89
C ALA A 8 6.14 13.67 6.75
N ARG A 9 5.06 13.97 6.02
CA ARG A 9 4.54 15.33 5.88
C ARG A 9 3.11 15.40 6.39
N LEU A 10 2.87 16.29 7.34
CA LEU A 10 1.54 16.52 7.92
C LEU A 10 0.85 17.68 7.19
N TYR A 11 -0.32 17.42 6.64
CA TYR A 11 -1.19 18.43 6.05
C TYR A 11 -2.39 18.64 6.96
N ARG A 12 -2.67 19.89 7.33
CA ARG A 12 -3.85 20.28 8.11
C ARG A 12 -4.71 21.22 7.27
N PRO A 13 -6.00 20.92 7.04
CA PRO A 13 -6.88 21.82 6.30
C PRO A 13 -7.05 23.13 7.07
N ASN A 14 -7.06 24.26 6.35
CA ASN A 14 -7.33 25.56 6.93
C ASN A 14 -8.84 25.70 7.18
N LEU A 15 -9.30 25.35 8.37
CA LEU A 15 -10.68 25.50 8.79
C LEU A 15 -10.87 26.92 9.33
N ILE A 16 -11.27 27.83 8.44
CA ILE A 16 -11.36 29.28 8.71
C ILE A 16 -12.36 29.62 9.84
N ASN A 17 -13.22 28.69 10.27
CA ASN A 17 -14.29 28.94 11.25
C ASN A 17 -14.25 28.10 12.55
N ASP A 18 -13.21 27.28 12.79
CA ASP A 18 -13.24 26.24 13.84
C ASP A 18 -12.27 26.48 15.02
N GLN A 19 -11.86 27.73 15.27
CA GLN A 19 -10.91 28.03 16.36
C GLN A 19 -11.50 27.85 17.78
N THR A 20 -12.80 27.58 17.91
CA THR A 20 -13.48 27.41 19.21
C THR A 20 -13.86 25.96 19.53
N ASN A 21 -13.75 25.04 18.57
CA ASN A 21 -14.16 23.65 18.77
C ASN A 21 -12.94 22.73 18.79
N ASN A 22 -12.72 22.07 19.92
CA ASN A 22 -11.65 21.09 20.12
C ASN A 22 -11.94 19.76 19.39
N GLN A 23 -12.54 19.83 18.19
CA GLN A 23 -12.96 18.69 17.40
C GLN A 23 -11.75 17.98 16.80
N LYS A 24 -11.71 16.66 16.98
CA LYS A 24 -10.70 15.80 16.38
C LYS A 24 -11.02 15.63 14.89
N LEU A 25 -10.02 15.87 14.03
CA LEU A 25 -10.13 15.64 12.60
C LEU A 25 -9.90 14.16 12.26
N PRO A 26 -10.56 13.61 11.22
CA PRO A 26 -10.19 12.31 10.68
C PRO A 26 -8.76 12.36 10.11
N LEU A 27 -7.92 11.37 10.41
CA LEU A 27 -6.59 11.26 9.85
C LEU A 27 -6.61 10.39 8.59
N VAL A 28 -5.87 10.85 7.58
CA VAL A 28 -5.58 10.06 6.38
C VAL A 28 -4.06 9.96 6.28
N VAL A 29 -3.53 8.75 6.45
CA VAL A 29 -2.10 8.44 6.25
C VAL A 29 -1.90 7.89 4.85
N TYR A 30 -1.27 8.71 4.00
CA TYR A 30 -1.03 8.46 2.58
C TYR A 30 0.40 8.04 2.29
N PHE A 31 0.53 7.07 1.39
CA PHE A 31 1.78 6.48 0.95
C PHE A 31 1.78 6.48 -0.55
N HIS A 32 2.68 7.25 -1.16
CA HIS A 32 2.68 7.51 -2.59
C HIS A 32 2.93 6.25 -3.43
N GLY A 33 2.49 6.29 -4.69
CA GLY A 33 2.73 5.25 -5.70
C GLY A 33 4.14 5.13 -6.26
N GLY A 34 4.28 4.93 -7.57
CA GLY A 34 5.59 4.96 -8.23
C GLY A 34 6.28 3.61 -8.45
N ALA A 35 5.53 2.51 -8.40
CA ALA A 35 6.03 1.15 -8.65
C ALA A 35 7.28 0.78 -7.82
N PHE A 36 7.38 1.35 -6.60
CA PHE A 36 8.52 1.18 -5.68
C PHE A 36 9.87 1.72 -6.22
N LEU A 37 9.87 2.49 -7.32
CA LEU A 37 11.07 3.04 -7.96
C LEU A 37 11.06 4.56 -8.18
N ILE A 38 9.90 5.15 -8.51
CA ILE A 38 9.83 6.48 -9.14
C ILE A 38 8.97 7.44 -8.31
N CYS A 39 9.58 8.48 -7.75
CA CYS A 39 9.01 9.64 -7.03
C CYS A 39 8.82 9.51 -5.50
N SER A 40 8.51 10.64 -4.85
CA SER A 40 8.67 10.92 -3.41
C SER A 40 7.69 12.02 -2.98
N THR A 41 7.25 11.99 -1.72
CA THR A 41 6.82 13.22 -0.99
C THR A 41 7.67 13.53 0.25
N GLY A 42 8.79 12.80 0.44
CA GLY A 42 9.73 12.98 1.55
C GLY A 42 10.93 12.03 1.61
N GLU A 43 11.16 11.23 0.56
CA GLU A 43 12.10 10.08 0.52
C GLU A 43 11.66 8.86 1.34
N PRO A 44 10.82 8.01 0.75
CA PRO A 44 10.82 6.58 1.04
C PRO A 44 11.79 5.85 0.10
N VAL A 45 12.25 4.73 0.59
CA VAL A 45 13.41 3.99 0.14
C VAL A 45 13.15 3.26 -1.19
N LYS A 46 14.12 3.30 -2.12
CA LYS A 46 14.00 2.84 -3.52
C LYS A 46 14.72 1.51 -3.76
N ALA A 47 14.15 0.66 -4.62
CA ALA A 47 14.94 -0.40 -5.26
C ALA A 47 15.77 0.19 -6.42
N PRO A 48 17.02 -0.24 -6.64
CA PRO A 48 17.72 -1.37 -5.99
C PRO A 48 18.47 -1.02 -4.70
N GLU A 49 18.62 0.27 -4.34
CA GLU A 49 19.47 0.71 -3.23
C GLU A 49 19.04 0.13 -1.88
N HIS A 50 17.73 -0.04 -1.69
CA HIS A 50 17.21 -0.91 -0.66
C HIS A 50 16.05 -1.75 -1.22
N PRO A 51 16.28 -3.05 -1.43
CA PRO A 51 15.30 -3.92 -2.03
C PRO A 51 14.09 -4.09 -1.11
N PHE A 52 13.04 -4.64 -1.71
CA PHE A 52 11.87 -5.11 -0.99
C PHE A 52 12.25 -6.08 0.15
N PRO A 53 11.63 -6.04 1.36
CA PRO A 53 10.39 -5.35 1.76
C PRO A 53 10.56 -4.02 2.50
N THR A 54 11.66 -3.27 2.29
CA THR A 54 11.96 -2.05 3.06
C THR A 54 10.80 -1.03 3.07
N ALA A 55 10.17 -0.75 1.93
CA ALA A 55 9.02 0.17 1.85
C ALA A 55 7.80 -0.27 2.69
N TYR A 56 7.64 -1.58 2.94
CA TYR A 56 6.59 -2.11 3.81
C TYR A 56 6.91 -1.88 5.28
N ASN A 57 8.16 -2.06 5.66
CA ASN A 57 8.63 -1.83 7.03
C ASN A 57 8.56 -0.33 7.37
N ASP A 58 9.00 0.56 6.48
CA ASP A 58 8.89 2.01 6.70
C ASP A 58 7.43 2.46 6.83
N SER A 59 6.56 1.91 5.98
CA SER A 59 5.12 2.14 6.06
C SER A 59 4.50 1.62 7.35
N TRP A 60 5.07 0.55 7.91
CA TRP A 60 4.67 -0.02 9.19
C TRP A 60 5.06 0.92 10.33
N ASP A 61 6.32 1.36 10.34
CA ASP A 61 6.88 2.24 11.36
C ASP A 61 6.18 3.60 11.39
N VAL A 62 5.86 4.19 10.23
CA VAL A 62 5.08 5.44 10.14
C VAL A 62 3.70 5.27 10.71
N LEU A 63 3.01 4.16 10.43
CA LEU A 63 1.67 3.94 10.95
C LEU A 63 1.69 3.58 12.44
N GLN A 64 2.72 2.90 12.95
CA GLN A 64 2.91 2.70 14.40
C GLN A 64 3.20 4.02 15.11
N TRP A 65 4.02 4.88 14.50
CA TRP A 65 4.26 6.23 14.97
C TRP A 65 2.98 7.07 14.92
N VAL A 66 2.22 7.01 13.84
CA VAL A 66 0.91 7.67 13.78
C VAL A 66 -0.03 7.11 14.83
N ALA A 67 -0.08 5.78 15.03
CA ALA A 67 -0.91 5.15 16.06
C ALA A 67 -0.59 5.61 17.48
N SER A 68 0.68 5.91 17.76
CA SER A 68 1.07 6.51 19.04
C SER A 68 0.69 7.99 19.16
N HIS A 69 0.16 8.62 18.10
CA HIS A 69 -0.12 10.06 18.04
C HIS A 69 -1.53 10.47 17.52
N ALA A 70 -2.26 9.71 16.68
CA ALA A 70 -3.64 9.99 16.16
C ALA A 70 -4.24 8.91 15.17
N TYR A 71 -5.54 9.00 14.83
CA TYR A 71 -6.40 7.95 14.23
C TYR A 71 -6.71 8.06 12.70
N GLY A 72 -6.32 7.06 11.87
CA GLY A 72 -6.87 6.78 10.50
C GLY A 72 -5.83 6.70 9.34
N ALA A 73 -6.08 5.94 8.25
CA ALA A 73 -5.12 5.70 7.14
C ALA A 73 -5.78 5.64 5.72
N GLY A 74 -5.11 6.03 4.63
CA GLY A 74 -5.60 5.88 3.24
C GLY A 74 -4.51 6.13 2.17
N ARG A 75 -4.39 5.32 1.10
CA ARG A 75 -3.15 5.17 0.30
C ARG A 75 -3.36 5.15 -1.24
N ASP A 76 -2.30 5.19 -2.06
CA ASP A 76 -2.34 4.96 -3.53
C ASP A 76 -1.26 3.99 -4.03
N SER A 77 -1.53 3.34 -5.16
CA SER A 77 -0.62 2.50 -5.96
C SER A 77 0.22 1.50 -5.14
N ALA A 78 1.54 1.61 -5.12
CA ALA A 78 2.45 0.79 -4.31
C ALA A 78 2.12 0.87 -2.81
N GLY A 79 1.77 2.06 -2.32
CA GLY A 79 1.31 2.27 -0.95
C GLY A 79 0.03 1.49 -0.64
N ALA A 80 -0.88 1.34 -1.61
CA ALA A 80 -2.13 0.59 -1.47
C ALA A 80 -1.89 -0.89 -1.13
N ASN A 81 -0.93 -1.52 -1.79
CA ASN A 81 -0.54 -2.91 -1.54
C ASN A 81 0.01 -3.10 -0.10
N THR A 82 0.76 -2.11 0.40
CA THR A 82 1.19 -2.08 1.79
C THR A 82 0.06 -1.94 2.81
N ALA A 83 -1.03 -1.21 2.49
CA ALA A 83 -2.21 -1.16 3.37
C ALA A 83 -2.89 -2.52 3.49
N HIS A 84 -3.09 -3.22 2.36
CA HIS A 84 -3.72 -4.53 2.32
C HIS A 84 -2.97 -5.55 3.20
N HIS A 85 -1.66 -5.72 2.98
CA HIS A 85 -0.83 -6.66 3.76
C HIS A 85 -0.81 -6.37 5.25
N ARG A 86 -0.97 -5.10 5.64
CA ARG A 86 -1.03 -4.69 7.04
C ARG A 86 -2.38 -4.99 7.67
N ALA A 87 -3.48 -4.73 6.95
CA ALA A 87 -4.81 -5.05 7.45
C ALA A 87 -5.00 -6.57 7.64
N ILE A 88 -4.24 -7.40 6.93
CA ILE A 88 -4.19 -8.86 7.06
C ILE A 88 -3.33 -9.35 8.25
N ARG A 89 -2.45 -8.51 8.85
CA ARG A 89 -1.52 -8.92 9.91
C ARG A 89 -1.72 -8.14 11.23
N HIS A 90 -2.39 -8.77 12.20
CA HIS A 90 -1.88 -8.88 13.58
C HIS A 90 -2.50 -10.02 14.41
N GLN A 91 -1.64 -10.94 14.85
CA GLN A 91 -1.64 -11.49 16.21
C GLN A 91 -0.19 -11.38 16.73
N CYS A 92 -0.03 -10.95 17.98
CA CYS A 92 1.23 -10.78 18.74
C CYS A 92 1.96 -9.42 18.63
N SER A 93 1.58 -8.47 19.51
CA SER A 93 2.47 -7.50 20.18
C SER A 93 1.70 -6.82 21.33
N ASN A 94 2.09 -7.10 22.58
CA ASN A 94 1.40 -6.69 23.82
C ASN A 94 1.56 -5.19 24.21
N HIS A 95 1.61 -4.27 23.24
CA HIS A 95 1.65 -2.83 23.53
C HIS A 95 1.03 -1.92 22.46
N ALA A 96 0.28 -2.47 21.49
CA ALA A 96 -0.26 -1.67 20.39
C ALA A 96 -1.56 -0.96 20.80
N ILE A 97 -1.54 0.37 20.75
CA ILE A 97 -2.74 1.20 20.72
C ILE A 97 -3.67 0.64 19.64
N ARG A 98 -4.85 0.18 20.03
CA ARG A 98 -5.87 -0.33 19.10
C ARG A 98 -6.45 0.83 18.30
N LEU A 99 -5.76 1.24 17.24
CA LEU A 99 -6.38 2.05 16.20
C LEU A 99 -7.41 1.19 15.48
N LYS A 100 -8.69 1.57 15.54
CA LYS A 100 -9.68 1.01 14.63
C LYS A 100 -9.41 1.57 13.24
N LEU A 101 -8.96 0.73 12.31
CA LEU A 101 -8.82 1.11 10.91
C LEU A 101 -10.23 1.33 10.32
N ALA A 102 -10.59 2.59 10.09
CA ALA A 102 -11.94 2.95 9.66
C ALA A 102 -12.26 2.52 8.22
N GLY A 103 -11.23 2.29 7.42
CA GLY A 103 -11.30 1.85 6.03
C GLY A 103 -9.96 2.00 5.31
N ILE A 104 -9.87 1.45 4.11
CA ILE A 104 -8.72 1.60 3.20
C ILE A 104 -9.21 2.18 1.88
N VAL A 105 -8.46 3.13 1.34
CA VAL A 105 -8.62 3.57 -0.05
C VAL A 105 -7.41 3.05 -0.83
N LEU A 106 -7.67 2.41 -1.96
CA LEU A 106 -6.68 1.88 -2.89
C LEU A 106 -6.86 2.57 -4.24
N ILE A 107 -5.92 3.42 -4.63
CA ILE A 107 -5.97 4.11 -5.93
C ILE A 107 -4.99 3.44 -6.88
N HIS A 108 -5.49 2.78 -7.92
CA HIS A 108 -4.70 2.08 -8.94
C HIS A 108 -3.72 1.05 -8.31
N PRO A 109 -4.23 0.09 -7.50
CA PRO A 109 -3.38 -0.80 -6.73
C PRO A 109 -2.44 -1.61 -7.63
N TYR A 110 -1.17 -1.69 -7.25
CA TYR A 110 -0.15 -2.46 -7.97
C TYR A 110 -0.26 -3.94 -7.63
N PHE A 111 -1.35 -4.56 -8.06
CA PHE A 111 -1.59 -6.00 -7.98
C PHE A 111 -1.27 -6.67 -9.31
N TRP A 112 -0.78 -7.90 -9.24
CA TRP A 112 -0.35 -8.66 -10.41
C TRP A 112 -0.44 -10.17 -10.17
N GLY A 113 -0.10 -10.97 -11.17
CA GLY A 113 -0.07 -12.43 -11.07
C GLY A 113 0.58 -13.08 -12.28
N VAL A 114 0.90 -14.37 -12.16
CA VAL A 114 1.42 -15.16 -13.28
C VAL A 114 0.35 -15.29 -14.38
N GLU A 115 -0.84 -15.75 -14.02
CA GLU A 115 -1.96 -15.99 -14.94
C GLU A 115 -2.57 -14.67 -15.44
N PRO A 116 -2.51 -14.34 -16.74
CA PRO A 116 -2.98 -13.06 -17.26
C PRO A 116 -4.50 -12.93 -17.20
N ILE A 117 -4.99 -11.72 -16.89
CA ILE A 117 -6.43 -11.40 -16.90
C ILE A 117 -6.73 -10.13 -17.71
N GLY A 118 -7.92 -10.07 -18.29
CA GLY A 118 -8.41 -8.87 -18.99
C GLY A 118 -7.43 -8.36 -20.06
N SER A 119 -7.02 -7.10 -19.93
CA SER A 119 -6.10 -6.44 -20.87
C SER A 119 -4.70 -7.06 -20.90
N GLU A 120 -4.27 -7.76 -19.85
CA GLU A 120 -2.98 -8.46 -19.79
C GLU A 120 -2.86 -9.57 -20.84
N VAL A 121 -4.00 -10.16 -21.25
CA VAL A 121 -4.06 -11.22 -22.27
C VAL A 121 -3.75 -10.66 -23.67
N THR A 122 -4.15 -9.41 -23.92
CA THR A 122 -4.00 -8.76 -25.22
C THR A 122 -2.76 -7.87 -25.32
N ASP A 123 -2.34 -7.25 -24.22
CA ASP A 123 -1.18 -6.35 -24.17
C ASP A 123 0.06 -7.06 -23.62
N LEU A 124 0.62 -7.93 -24.45
CA LEU A 124 1.77 -8.76 -24.09
C LEU A 124 3.04 -7.93 -23.82
N VAL A 125 3.15 -6.74 -24.43
CA VAL A 125 4.29 -5.84 -24.21
C VAL A 125 4.25 -5.29 -22.79
N ARG A 126 3.11 -4.74 -22.38
CA ARG A 126 2.95 -4.25 -21.00
C ARG A 126 2.99 -5.40 -19.99
N LYS A 127 2.41 -6.56 -20.31
CA LYS A 127 2.50 -7.76 -19.46
C LYS A 127 3.95 -8.15 -19.19
N SER A 128 4.76 -8.29 -20.25
CA SER A 128 6.18 -8.63 -20.10
C SER A 128 6.97 -7.54 -19.36
N MET A 129 6.62 -6.27 -19.54
CA MET A 129 7.26 -5.17 -18.83
C MET A 129 7.03 -5.29 -17.33
N VAL A 130 5.78 -5.44 -16.87
CA VAL A 130 5.46 -5.57 -15.43
C VAL A 130 6.05 -6.85 -14.84
N ASP A 131 6.00 -7.97 -15.57
CA ASP A 131 6.60 -9.24 -15.13
C ASP A 131 8.10 -9.10 -14.83
N LYS A 132 8.86 -8.46 -15.73
CA LYS A 132 10.30 -8.21 -15.54
C LYS A 132 10.55 -7.16 -14.46
N TRP A 133 9.70 -6.14 -14.39
CA TRP A 133 9.81 -5.09 -13.39
C TRP A 133 9.67 -5.66 -11.98
N TRP A 134 8.68 -6.52 -11.74
CA TRP A 134 8.50 -7.16 -10.43
C TRP A 134 9.68 -8.04 -10.06
N GLN A 135 10.18 -8.86 -10.98
CA GLN A 135 11.38 -9.69 -10.73
C GLN A 135 12.62 -8.87 -10.36
N PHE A 136 12.73 -7.65 -10.90
CA PHE A 136 13.80 -6.72 -10.53
C PHE A 136 13.60 -6.11 -9.14
N VAL A 137 12.36 -5.71 -8.80
CA VAL A 137 12.03 -5.06 -7.52
C VAL A 137 12.04 -6.03 -6.35
N CYS A 138 11.47 -7.21 -6.54
CA CYS A 138 11.28 -8.23 -5.54
C CYS A 138 11.73 -9.59 -6.10
N PRO A 139 13.03 -9.89 -6.04
CA PRO A 139 13.52 -11.21 -6.40
C PRO A 139 13.04 -12.21 -5.34
N SER A 140 12.04 -13.03 -5.71
CA SER A 140 11.49 -14.06 -4.84
C SER A 140 11.37 -15.40 -5.57
N ASN A 141 11.33 -16.49 -4.81
CA ASN A 141 11.12 -17.84 -5.34
C ASN A 141 9.70 -18.06 -5.89
N ARG A 142 8.76 -17.14 -5.61
CA ARG A 142 7.38 -17.16 -6.09
C ARG A 142 7.18 -16.31 -7.34
N GLY A 143 8.14 -15.47 -7.71
CA GLY A 143 8.08 -14.60 -8.88
C GLY A 143 6.84 -13.69 -8.83
N ASN A 144 6.04 -13.69 -9.90
CA ASN A 144 4.86 -12.82 -10.01
C ASN A 144 3.64 -13.29 -9.19
N ASP A 145 3.71 -14.47 -8.55
CA ASP A 145 2.73 -14.95 -7.56
C ASP A 145 3.24 -14.83 -6.13
N ASP A 146 4.23 -13.95 -5.92
CA ASP A 146 4.55 -13.50 -4.59
C ASP A 146 3.33 -12.85 -3.94
N LEU A 147 3.07 -13.17 -2.68
CA LEU A 147 1.92 -12.63 -1.94
C LEU A 147 1.94 -11.10 -1.92
N LEU A 148 3.14 -10.52 -1.97
CA LEU A 148 3.39 -9.08 -1.95
C LEU A 148 2.94 -8.34 -3.21
N ILE A 149 2.62 -9.04 -4.30
CA ILE A 149 2.03 -8.45 -5.51
C ILE A 149 0.73 -9.13 -5.91
N ASN A 150 0.54 -10.40 -5.56
CA ASN A 150 -0.64 -11.17 -5.89
C ASN A 150 -1.45 -11.52 -4.62
N PRO A 151 -2.46 -10.71 -4.26
CA PRO A 151 -3.32 -10.99 -3.11
C PRO A 151 -4.27 -12.18 -3.32
N PHE A 152 -4.26 -12.80 -4.51
CA PHE A 152 -5.06 -13.98 -4.85
C PHE A 152 -4.22 -15.25 -5.01
N ALA A 153 -2.90 -15.15 -4.84
CA ALA A 153 -2.03 -16.32 -4.95
C ALA A 153 -2.32 -17.33 -3.83
N ASN A 154 -1.98 -18.60 -4.07
CA ASN A 154 -2.13 -19.64 -3.06
C ASN A 154 -1.39 -19.27 -1.76
N GLY A 155 -2.08 -19.36 -0.63
CA GLY A 155 -1.58 -18.96 0.69
C GLY A 155 -1.73 -17.47 0.99
N ALA A 156 -2.32 -16.67 0.09
CA ALA A 156 -2.73 -15.31 0.41
C ALA A 156 -3.86 -15.33 1.45
N PRO A 157 -3.81 -14.49 2.49
CA PRO A 157 -4.88 -14.46 3.48
C PRO A 157 -6.18 -13.89 2.90
N SER A 158 -7.32 -14.39 3.40
CA SER A 158 -8.65 -13.92 2.97
C SER A 158 -8.84 -12.43 3.24
N LEU A 159 -9.59 -11.73 2.39
CA LEU A 159 -10.01 -10.35 2.64
C LEU A 159 -10.84 -10.20 3.93
N GLU A 160 -11.46 -11.29 4.41
CA GLU A 160 -12.12 -11.30 5.72
C GLU A 160 -11.16 -11.06 6.90
N SER A 161 -9.85 -11.22 6.68
CA SER A 161 -8.84 -10.94 7.69
C SER A 161 -8.45 -9.47 7.76
N LEU A 162 -8.99 -8.60 6.89
CA LEU A 162 -8.79 -7.16 6.98
C LEU A 162 -9.40 -6.60 8.28
N GLU A 163 -8.61 -5.84 9.04
CA GLU A 163 -9.09 -5.15 10.26
C GLU A 163 -10.10 -4.02 10.01
N CYS A 164 -10.44 -3.74 8.75
CA CYS A 164 -11.37 -2.68 8.39
C CYS A 164 -12.59 -3.18 7.61
N ASP A 165 -13.74 -2.60 7.92
CA ASP A 165 -15.03 -2.98 7.33
C ASP A 165 -15.27 -2.34 5.94
N ARG A 166 -14.40 -1.41 5.51
CA ARG A 166 -14.62 -0.58 4.31
C ARG A 166 -13.37 -0.50 3.46
N VAL A 167 -13.51 -0.82 2.18
CA VAL A 167 -12.47 -0.63 1.18
C VAL A 167 -13.06 0.12 -0.01
N LEU A 168 -12.37 1.16 -0.47
CA LEU A 168 -12.66 1.85 -1.73
C LEU A 168 -11.52 1.58 -2.71
N VAL A 169 -11.84 1.02 -3.86
CA VAL A 169 -10.86 0.77 -4.93
C VAL A 169 -11.15 1.67 -6.12
N CYS A 170 -10.18 2.49 -6.51
CA CYS A 170 -10.27 3.38 -7.65
C CYS A 170 -9.40 2.84 -8.78
N VAL A 171 -9.98 2.57 -9.95
CA VAL A 171 -9.27 2.11 -11.14
C VAL A 171 -9.48 3.07 -12.31
N ALA A 172 -8.42 3.36 -13.07
CA ALA A 172 -8.52 4.17 -14.27
C ALA A 172 -8.79 3.28 -15.50
N GLU A 173 -9.61 3.76 -16.43
CA GLU A 173 -10.04 2.99 -17.60
C GLU A 173 -8.87 2.50 -18.46
N LYS A 174 -7.81 3.31 -18.57
CA LYS A 174 -6.63 3.05 -19.41
C LYS A 174 -5.43 2.50 -18.65
N ASP A 175 -5.60 2.15 -17.38
CA ASP A 175 -4.54 1.55 -16.57
C ASP A 175 -4.41 0.06 -16.88
N THR A 176 -3.17 -0.42 -17.02
CA THR A 176 -2.85 -1.84 -17.20
C THR A 176 -3.23 -2.67 -15.97
N LEU A 177 -3.19 -2.06 -14.78
CA LEU A 177 -3.51 -2.71 -13.51
C LEU A 177 -5.03 -2.70 -13.23
N ARG A 178 -5.83 -2.09 -14.11
CA ARG A 178 -7.28 -1.90 -13.92
C ARG A 178 -7.99 -3.21 -13.62
N ASP A 179 -7.70 -4.26 -14.40
CA ASP A 179 -8.45 -5.51 -14.31
C ASP A 179 -8.11 -6.25 -13.00
N ARG A 180 -6.89 -6.11 -12.48
CA ARG A 180 -6.49 -6.60 -11.14
C ARG A 180 -7.15 -5.80 -10.03
N GLY A 181 -7.21 -4.48 -10.17
CA GLY A 181 -7.92 -3.63 -9.22
C GLY A 181 -9.44 -3.86 -9.21
N ARG A 182 -10.03 -4.33 -10.30
CA ARG A 182 -11.45 -4.75 -10.35
C ARG A 182 -11.70 -6.14 -9.78
N LEU A 183 -10.71 -7.02 -9.87
CA LEU A 183 -10.77 -8.37 -9.31
C LEU A 183 -10.74 -8.33 -7.76
N TYR A 184 -10.08 -7.33 -7.20
CA TYR A 184 -9.95 -7.08 -5.77
C TYR A 184 -11.19 -6.42 -5.17
#